data_AF-A0A6P0HVX1-F1
#
_entry.id   AF-A0A6P0HVX1-F1
#
_cell.length_a   1.000
_cell.length_b   1.000
_cell.length_c   1.000
_cell.angle_alpha   90.00
_cell.angle_beta   90.00
_cell.angle_gamma   90.00
#
_symmetry.space_group_name_H-M   'P 1'
#
loop_
_entity.id
_entity.type
_entity.pdbx_description
1 polymer ?
#
loop_
_entity_poly.entity_id
_entity_poly.type
_entity_poly.pdbx_seq_one_letter_code
_entity_poly.pdbx_strand_id
1 'polypeptide(L)'
;MNNHEIGYLYVATGDKYIQEAIVSATSLKKLNKSVHITLVTDRNINNSLFDEVVIHPVEIKDFKEGLLYKVRHIYQAYPYEKTLFVDTDTYFCDDCQEIFETLDFFDLAVAPDPTDPHKAKSPKTNKKLAACETYNTGVILFKKSLNNELFFQKWLEIYESKIINKTVGKENDQTSFIEA
;
A
#
# COMPACT_ATOMS: atom_id res chain seq x y z
N MET A 1 -9.08 -0.57 21.33
CA MET A 1 -8.79 0.39 20.26
C MET A 1 -10.11 0.99 19.83
N ASN A 2 -10.18 2.30 19.63
CA ASN A 2 -11.38 2.90 19.03
C ASN A 2 -11.37 2.47 17.56
N ASN A 3 -12.38 1.71 17.14
CA ASN A 3 -12.53 1.37 15.73
C ASN A 3 -13.07 2.58 14.99
N HIS A 4 -12.43 2.94 13.89
CA HIS A 4 -12.87 3.95 12.95
C HIS A 4 -13.40 3.26 11.69
N GLU A 5 -14.48 3.80 11.11
CA GLU A 5 -15.06 3.22 9.90
C GLU A 5 -14.10 3.33 8.71
N ILE A 6 -13.48 4.50 8.54
CA ILE A 6 -12.51 4.79 7.48
C ILE A 6 -11.18 5.27 8.06
N GLY A 7 -10.09 5.03 7.36
CA GLY A 7 -8.78 5.57 7.69
C GLY A 7 -7.79 5.55 6.53
N TYR A 8 -6.71 6.30 6.70
CA TYR A 8 -5.64 6.46 5.73
C TYR A 8 -4.37 5.83 6.26
N LEU A 9 -3.64 5.13 5.39
CA LEU A 9 -2.46 4.37 5.76
C LEU A 9 -1.26 4.79 4.91
N TYR A 10 -0.18 5.15 5.58
CA TYR A 10 1.15 5.29 4.98
C TYR A 10 2.07 4.18 5.48
N VAL A 11 2.92 3.65 4.60
CA VAL A 11 3.98 2.71 4.97
C VAL A 11 5.31 3.29 4.48
N ALA A 12 6.20 3.64 5.40
CA ALA A 12 7.42 4.39 5.09
C ALA A 12 8.66 3.82 5.80
N THR A 13 9.69 3.43 5.03
CA THR A 13 10.96 2.92 5.54
C THR A 13 12.12 3.89 5.34
N GLY A 14 12.61 4.49 6.41
CA GLY A 14 13.72 5.44 6.42
C GLY A 14 13.27 6.89 6.33
N ASP A 15 14.16 7.79 6.76
CA ASP A 15 13.82 9.21 7.00
C ASP A 15 13.24 9.90 5.77
N LYS A 16 13.78 9.61 4.59
CA LYS A 16 13.32 10.21 3.32
C LYS A 16 11.82 9.98 3.12
N TYR A 17 11.38 8.73 3.18
CA TYR A 17 9.99 8.35 2.91
C TYR A 17 9.05 8.77 4.04
N ILE A 18 9.55 8.85 5.28
CA ILE A 18 8.79 9.44 6.40
C ILE A 18 8.53 10.94 6.13
N GLN A 19 9.53 11.68 5.63
CA GLN A 19 9.34 13.09 5.28
C GLN A 19 8.36 13.27 4.12
N GLU A 20 8.42 12.42 3.10
CA GLU A 20 7.42 12.39 2.02
C GLU A 20 6.01 12.15 2.57
N ALA A 21 5.84 11.12 3.42
CA ALA A 21 4.56 10.82 4.08
C ALA A 21 4.02 12.00 4.89
N ILE A 22 4.90 12.75 5.58
CA ILE A 22 4.51 13.97 6.31
C ILE A 22 3.96 15.03 5.35
N VAL A 23 4.60 15.23 4.19
CA VAL A 23 4.12 16.19 3.18
C VAL A 23 2.75 15.77 2.64
N SER A 24 2.59 14.49 2.29
CA SER A 24 1.32 13.96 1.80
C SER A 24 0.21 14.05 2.86
N ALA A 25 0.47 13.58 4.09
CA ALA A 25 -0.49 13.65 5.20
C ALA A 25 -0.86 15.11 5.55
N THR A 26 0.09 16.05 5.42
CA THR A 26 -0.19 17.48 5.58
C THR A 26 -1.17 17.97 4.52
N SER A 27 -1.00 17.58 3.25
CA SER A 27 -1.93 17.96 2.19
C SER A 27 -3.35 17.42 2.44
N LEU A 28 -3.46 16.18 2.92
CA LEU A 28 -4.74 15.59 3.30
C LEU A 28 -5.39 16.32 4.49
N LYS A 29 -4.67 16.54 5.60
CA LYS A 29 -5.19 17.24 6.78
C LYS A 29 -5.58 18.69 6.50
N LYS A 30 -5.05 19.33 5.45
CA LYS A 30 -5.50 20.66 4.98
C LYS A 30 -6.91 20.63 4.40
N LEU A 31 -7.26 19.54 3.71
CA LEU A 31 -8.55 19.34 3.08
C LEU A 31 -9.58 18.87 4.11
N ASN A 32 -9.19 17.92 4.96
CA ASN A 32 -10.06 17.35 5.98
C ASN A 32 -9.29 17.06 7.28
N LYS A 33 -9.54 17.87 8.31
CA LYS A 33 -8.82 17.77 9.60
C LYS A 33 -9.22 16.56 10.44
N SER A 34 -10.40 16.00 10.19
CA SER A 34 -10.98 14.90 10.99
C SER A 34 -10.59 13.50 10.52
N VAL A 35 -9.91 13.36 9.38
CA VAL A 35 -9.42 12.05 8.91
C VAL A 35 -8.48 11.43 9.93
N HIS A 36 -8.51 10.11 10.06
CA HIS A 36 -7.55 9.37 10.86
C HIS A 36 -6.45 8.80 9.97
N ILE A 37 -5.20 8.99 10.40
CA ILE A 37 -4.03 8.58 9.63
C ILE A 37 -3.12 7.69 10.50
N THR A 38 -2.81 6.50 10.01
CA THR A 38 -1.76 5.63 10.56
C THR A 38 -0.50 5.73 9.71
N LEU A 39 0.64 5.92 10.36
CA LEU A 39 1.96 5.73 9.75
C LEU A 39 2.57 4.43 10.26
N VAL A 40 2.98 3.55 9.33
CA VAL A 40 3.78 2.38 9.64
C VAL A 40 5.22 2.63 9.22
N THR A 41 6.17 2.46 10.13
CA THR A 41 7.54 2.88 9.87
C THR A 41 8.59 2.08 10.66
N ASP A 42 9.84 2.14 10.21
CA ASP A 42 10.98 1.46 10.83
C ASP A 42 11.61 2.26 11.98
N ARG A 43 11.14 3.50 12.19
CA ARG A 43 11.76 4.45 13.12
C ARG A 43 10.76 5.03 14.10
N ASN A 44 11.25 5.37 15.28
CA ASN A 44 10.46 6.14 16.22
C ASN A 44 10.37 7.59 15.73
N ILE A 45 9.15 8.09 15.59
CA ILE A 45 8.85 9.47 15.27
C ILE A 45 7.69 9.95 16.13
N ASN A 46 7.78 11.20 16.58
CA ASN A 46 6.68 11.89 17.22
C ASN A 46 6.18 12.99 16.27
N ASN A 47 5.03 12.77 15.64
CA ASN A 47 4.41 13.74 14.75
C ASN A 47 2.88 13.69 14.88
N SER A 48 2.27 14.82 15.23
CA SER A 48 0.84 14.94 15.50
C SER A 48 -0.06 14.85 14.27
N LEU A 49 0.50 14.76 13.06
CA LEU A 49 -0.26 14.49 11.84
C LEU A 49 -0.81 13.06 11.81
N PHE A 50 -0.12 12.13 12.47
CA PHE A 50 -0.49 10.72 12.54
C PHE A 50 -1.20 10.46 13.85
N ASP A 51 -2.42 9.95 13.74
CA ASP A 51 -3.23 9.52 14.88
C ASP A 51 -2.65 8.25 15.52
N GLU A 52 -1.98 7.42 14.72
CA GLU A 52 -1.26 6.23 15.16
C GLU A 52 0.07 6.08 14.41
N VAL A 53 1.13 5.70 15.14
CA VAL A 53 2.43 5.34 14.56
C VAL A 53 2.76 3.92 14.97
N VAL A 54 2.81 3.01 14.00
CA VAL A 54 3.16 1.60 14.20
C VAL A 54 4.61 1.40 13.79
N ILE A 55 5.44 0.98 14.75
CA ILE A 55 6.88 0.85 14.53
C ILE A 55 7.23 -0.63 14.30
N HIS A 56 7.74 -0.95 13.11
CA HIS A 56 8.33 -2.25 12.75
C HIS A 56 9.79 -2.04 12.37
N PRO A 57 10.73 -2.10 13.32
CA PRO A 57 12.14 -1.87 13.04
C PRO A 57 12.65 -2.87 11.99
N VAL A 58 13.37 -2.35 10.99
CA VAL A 58 14.06 -3.18 10.00
C VAL A 58 15.50 -2.75 9.88
N GLU A 59 16.41 -3.70 9.99
CA GLU A 59 17.80 -3.48 9.55
C GLU A 59 17.84 -3.62 8.04
N ILE A 60 17.82 -2.50 7.31
CA ILE A 60 17.96 -2.51 5.85
C ILE A 60 19.41 -2.90 5.51
N LYS A 61 19.64 -4.21 5.35
CA LYS A 61 20.92 -4.78 4.93
C LYS A 61 21.09 -4.79 3.42
N ASP A 62 19.97 -4.77 2.70
CA ASP A 62 19.89 -4.76 1.23
C ASP A 62 18.66 -3.94 0.81
N PHE A 63 18.70 -3.30 -0.37
CA PHE A 63 17.59 -2.51 -0.93
C PHE A 63 16.29 -3.34 -1.05
N LYS A 64 16.43 -4.66 -1.17
CA LYS A 64 15.33 -5.63 -1.23
C LYS A 64 14.42 -5.61 0.00
N GLU A 65 14.98 -5.39 1.19
CA GLU A 65 14.18 -5.31 2.42
C GLU A 65 13.28 -4.07 2.41
N GLY A 66 13.78 -2.97 1.82
CA GLY A 66 12.98 -1.77 1.59
C GLY A 66 11.80 -2.03 0.64
N LEU A 67 12.04 -2.79 -0.44
CA LEU A 67 10.99 -3.14 -1.41
C LEU A 67 9.87 -3.98 -0.80
N LEU A 68 10.21 -4.92 0.10
CA LEU A 68 9.21 -5.77 0.77
C LEU A 68 8.42 -5.03 1.85
N TYR A 69 8.97 -3.95 2.40
CA TYR A 69 8.41 -3.30 3.58
C TYR A 69 6.96 -2.85 3.37
N LYS A 70 6.66 -2.20 2.24
CA LYS A 70 5.28 -1.83 1.87
C LYS A 70 4.35 -3.05 1.87
N VAL A 71 4.68 -4.05 1.05
CA VAL A 71 3.81 -5.22 0.82
C VAL A 71 3.61 -6.04 2.11
N ARG A 72 4.63 -6.10 2.97
CA ARG A 72 4.60 -6.81 4.26
C ARG A 72 3.70 -6.12 5.30
N HIS A 73 3.59 -4.80 5.22
CA HIS A 73 2.95 -3.99 6.26
C HIS A 73 1.68 -3.29 5.80
N ILE A 74 1.30 -3.34 4.52
CA ILE A 74 0.08 -2.67 4.02
C ILE A 74 -1.21 -3.23 4.62
N TYR A 75 -1.26 -4.52 4.94
CA TYR A 75 -2.45 -5.17 5.50
C TYR A 75 -2.13 -5.80 6.85
N GLN A 76 -2.42 -5.07 7.93
CA GLN A 76 -2.30 -5.54 9.31
C GLN A 76 -3.54 -5.15 10.12
N ALA A 77 -3.53 -5.46 11.41
CA ALA A 77 -4.61 -5.12 12.34
C ALA A 77 -4.64 -3.62 12.69
N TYR A 78 -4.89 -2.76 11.70
CA TYR A 78 -5.11 -1.32 11.88
C TYR A 78 -6.53 -1.02 12.38
N PRO A 79 -6.79 0.14 13.00
CA PRO A 79 -8.10 0.45 13.62
C PRO A 79 -9.19 0.86 12.61
N TYR A 80 -9.13 0.39 11.35
CA TYR A 80 -10.02 0.81 10.26
C TYR A 80 -10.80 -0.35 9.66
N GLU A 81 -12.11 -0.18 9.40
CA GLU A 81 -12.87 -1.17 8.61
C GLU A 81 -12.61 -1.01 7.11
N LYS A 82 -12.47 0.23 6.65
CA LYS A 82 -12.06 0.58 5.29
C LYS A 82 -10.79 1.44 5.33
N THR A 83 -9.80 1.08 4.52
CA THR A 83 -8.49 1.74 4.50
C THR A 83 -8.15 2.22 3.10
N LEU A 84 -7.71 3.48 2.99
CA LEU A 84 -7.01 3.97 1.82
C LEU A 84 -5.50 3.98 2.11
N PHE A 85 -4.77 3.04 1.51
CA PHE A 85 -3.33 3.11 1.44
C PHE A 85 -2.90 4.10 0.37
N VAL A 86 -1.89 4.91 0.69
CA VAL A 86 -1.21 5.80 -0.25
C VAL A 86 0.31 5.74 -0.08
N ASP A 87 1.03 5.71 -1.20
CA ASP A 87 2.48 5.86 -1.24
C ASP A 87 2.90 7.23 -0.68
N THR A 88 4.13 7.32 -0.20
CA THR A 88 4.61 8.48 0.57
C THR A 88 4.79 9.72 -0.32
N ASP A 89 5.09 9.54 -1.59
CA ASP A 89 5.33 10.58 -2.59
C ASP A 89 4.05 11.10 -3.27
N THR A 90 2.90 10.95 -2.59
CA THR A 90 1.60 11.45 -3.04
C THR A 90 1.31 12.88 -2.55
N TYR A 91 0.33 13.53 -3.18
CA TYR A 91 -0.20 14.81 -2.72
C TYR A 91 -1.72 14.85 -2.97
N PHE A 92 -2.49 15.15 -1.93
CA PHE A 92 -3.95 15.25 -2.01
C PHE A 92 -4.35 16.63 -2.53
N CYS A 93 -5.08 16.63 -3.64
CA CYS A 93 -5.58 17.84 -4.30
C CYS A 93 -7.04 18.15 -3.96
N ASP A 94 -7.80 17.17 -3.47
CA ASP A 94 -9.20 17.30 -3.08
C ASP A 94 -9.55 16.29 -1.96
N ASP A 95 -10.66 16.53 -1.25
CA ASP A 95 -11.21 15.53 -0.33
C ASP A 95 -11.76 14.38 -1.17
N CYS A 96 -11.31 13.16 -0.88
CA CYS A 96 -11.64 11.96 -1.64
C CYS A 96 -12.41 10.94 -0.79
N GLN A 97 -13.06 11.37 0.29
CA GLN A 97 -13.79 10.46 1.18
C GLN A 97 -14.90 9.66 0.48
N GLU A 98 -15.49 10.18 -0.58
CA GLU A 98 -16.54 9.50 -1.34
C GLU A 98 -16.06 8.18 -1.97
N ILE A 99 -14.76 8.01 -2.23
CA ILE A 99 -14.27 6.78 -2.86
C ILE A 99 -14.48 5.55 -1.96
N PHE A 100 -14.58 5.74 -0.65
CA PHE A 100 -14.83 4.66 0.31
C PHE A 100 -16.21 3.99 0.13
N GLU A 101 -17.16 4.64 -0.54
CA GLU A 101 -18.45 4.05 -0.93
C GLU A 101 -18.28 2.92 -1.96
N THR A 102 -17.19 2.93 -2.73
CA THR A 102 -16.85 1.84 -3.68
C THR A 102 -16.74 0.49 -2.96
N LEU A 103 -16.32 0.49 -1.70
CA LEU A 103 -16.16 -0.72 -0.88
C LEU A 103 -17.48 -1.33 -0.40
N ASP A 104 -18.61 -0.66 -0.64
CA ASP A 104 -19.94 -1.23 -0.41
C ASP A 104 -20.29 -2.30 -1.47
N PHE A 105 -19.64 -2.22 -2.64
CA PHE A 105 -19.81 -3.17 -3.74
C PHE A 105 -18.61 -4.13 -3.89
N PHE A 106 -17.40 -3.64 -3.64
CA PHE A 106 -16.16 -4.39 -3.85
C PHE A 106 -15.36 -4.55 -2.56
N ASP A 107 -14.44 -5.52 -2.54
CA ASP A 107 -13.52 -5.68 -1.40
C ASP A 107 -12.29 -4.76 -1.55
N LEU A 108 -11.94 -4.40 -2.78
CA LEU A 108 -10.74 -3.65 -3.13
C LEU A 108 -10.98 -2.80 -4.39
N ALA A 109 -10.37 -1.62 -4.45
CA ALA A 109 -10.34 -0.74 -5.62
C ALA A 109 -8.93 -0.15 -5.83
N VAL A 110 -8.50 -0.13 -7.09
CA VAL A 110 -7.17 0.33 -7.54
C VAL A 110 -7.27 1.01 -8.89
N ALA A 111 -6.36 1.93 -9.17
CA ALA A 111 -6.27 2.60 -10.46
C ALA A 111 -5.38 1.79 -11.44
N PRO A 112 -5.68 1.77 -12.75
CA PRO A 112 -4.73 1.31 -13.77
C PRO A 112 -3.42 2.10 -13.70
N ASP A 113 -2.29 1.43 -13.89
CA ASP A 113 -1.00 2.12 -14.04
C ASP A 113 -0.86 2.68 -15.47
N PRO A 114 -0.72 4.01 -15.64
CA PRO A 114 -0.66 4.61 -16.98
C PRO A 114 0.70 4.42 -17.68
N THR A 115 1.73 3.96 -16.97
CA THR A 115 3.12 4.03 -17.41
C THR A 115 3.88 2.72 -17.34
N ASP A 116 3.46 1.76 -16.50
CA ASP A 116 4.19 0.52 -16.29
C ASP A 116 4.10 -0.40 -17.53
N PRO A 117 5.23 -0.66 -18.23
CA PRO A 117 5.25 -1.50 -19.41
C PRO A 117 5.30 -3.00 -19.07
N HIS A 118 5.50 -3.36 -17.80
CA HIS A 118 5.64 -4.74 -17.36
C HIS A 118 4.30 -5.48 -17.46
N LYS A 119 4.38 -6.80 -17.67
CA LYS A 119 3.19 -7.66 -17.83
C LYS A 119 3.24 -8.79 -16.84
N ALA A 120 2.18 -8.89 -16.04
CA ALA A 120 1.92 -9.99 -15.14
C ALA A 120 1.88 -11.33 -15.89
N LYS A 121 2.17 -12.42 -15.17
CA LYS A 121 2.10 -13.77 -15.72
C LYS A 121 0.93 -14.53 -15.13
N SER A 122 0.38 -15.45 -15.91
CA SER A 122 -0.62 -16.38 -15.39
C SER A 122 0.01 -17.27 -14.30
N PRO A 123 -0.56 -17.35 -13.08
CA PRO A 123 -0.06 -18.26 -12.05
C PRO A 123 -0.18 -19.74 -12.45
N LYS A 124 -1.06 -20.07 -13.41
CA LYS A 124 -1.26 -21.44 -13.92
C LYS A 124 -0.32 -21.83 -15.05
N THR A 125 -0.03 -20.89 -15.97
CA THR A 125 0.70 -21.21 -17.21
C THR A 125 2.05 -20.52 -17.33
N ASN A 126 2.36 -19.58 -16.42
CA ASN A 126 3.54 -18.72 -16.43
C ASN A 126 3.70 -17.88 -17.72
N LYS A 127 2.66 -17.78 -18.55
CA LYS A 127 2.62 -16.95 -19.75
C LYS A 127 2.23 -15.52 -19.40
N LYS A 128 2.86 -14.55 -20.07
CA LYS A 128 2.50 -13.12 -19.95
C LYS A 128 1.03 -12.90 -20.33
N LEU A 129 0.32 -12.13 -19.53
CA LEU A 129 -1.06 -11.73 -19.77
C LEU A 129 -1.10 -10.48 -20.64
N ALA A 130 -1.06 -10.65 -21.96
CA ALA A 130 -0.93 -9.53 -22.90
C ALA A 130 -2.07 -8.50 -22.81
N ALA A 131 -3.30 -8.96 -22.58
CA ALA A 131 -4.49 -8.11 -22.47
C ALA A 131 -4.73 -7.55 -21.05
N CYS A 132 -3.86 -7.89 -20.09
CA CYS A 132 -3.97 -7.39 -18.73
C CYS A 132 -3.05 -6.16 -18.57
N GLU A 133 -3.65 -5.04 -18.18
CA GLU A 133 -2.91 -3.86 -17.72
C GLU A 133 -2.59 -4.02 -16.23
N THR A 134 -1.44 -3.52 -15.82
CA THR A 134 -1.04 -3.48 -14.41
C THR A 134 -1.83 -2.40 -13.69
N TYR A 135 -2.10 -2.62 -12.41
CA TYR A 135 -2.63 -1.58 -11.53
C TYR A 135 -1.49 -0.84 -10.86
N ASN A 136 -1.70 0.45 -10.61
CA ASN A 136 -0.83 1.23 -9.76
C ASN A 136 -1.04 0.79 -8.30
N THR A 137 0.03 0.38 -7.63
CA THR A 137 -0.03 -0.08 -6.23
C THR A 137 0.31 1.02 -5.23
N GLY A 138 0.39 2.27 -5.69
CA GLY A 138 0.65 3.44 -4.86
C GLY A 138 -0.59 4.07 -4.26
N VAL A 139 -1.79 3.72 -4.75
CA VAL A 139 -3.06 4.06 -4.11
C VAL A 139 -3.97 2.84 -4.13
N ILE A 140 -4.27 2.29 -2.97
CA ILE A 140 -5.06 1.06 -2.84
C ILE A 140 -6.15 1.28 -1.79
N LEU A 141 -7.40 1.18 -2.22
CA LEU A 141 -8.56 1.24 -1.34
C LEU A 141 -9.03 -0.18 -1.04
N PHE A 142 -9.19 -0.55 0.23
CA PHE A 142 -9.61 -1.90 0.61
C PHE A 142 -10.38 -1.91 1.92
N LYS A 143 -11.20 -2.93 2.14
CA LYS A 143 -11.84 -3.19 3.44
C LYS A 143 -11.23 -4.39 4.16
N LYS A 144 -11.46 -4.49 5.46
CA LYS A 144 -11.16 -5.71 6.21
C LYS A 144 -12.08 -6.84 5.74
N SER A 145 -11.48 -7.94 5.32
CA SER A 145 -12.19 -9.16 4.90
C SER A 145 -11.20 -10.31 4.80
N LEU A 146 -11.69 -11.54 4.96
CA LEU A 146 -10.87 -12.74 4.75
C LEU A 146 -10.31 -12.81 3.32
N ASN A 147 -11.08 -12.34 2.32
CA ASN A 147 -10.62 -12.29 0.93
C ASN A 147 -9.40 -11.39 0.76
N ASN A 148 -9.43 -10.18 1.35
CA ASN A 148 -8.31 -9.27 1.28
C ASN A 148 -7.12 -9.77 2.10
N GLU A 149 -7.35 -10.36 3.27
CA GLU A 149 -6.28 -10.99 4.05
C GLU A 149 -5.51 -12.04 3.22
N LEU A 150 -6.25 -12.95 2.57
CA LEU A 150 -5.66 -13.97 1.68
C LEU A 150 -4.97 -13.34 0.46
N PHE A 151 -5.56 -12.30 -0.14
CA PHE A 151 -5.00 -11.60 -1.29
C PHE A 151 -3.67 -10.89 -0.94
N PHE A 152 -3.63 -10.08 0.12
CA PHE A 152 -2.41 -9.36 0.53
C PHE A 152 -1.32 -10.34 0.99
N GLN A 153 -1.69 -11.44 1.65
CA GLN A 153 -0.75 -12.52 1.94
C GLN A 153 -0.18 -13.12 0.65
N LYS A 154 -1.03 -13.38 -0.35
CA LYS A 154 -0.59 -13.97 -1.61
C LYS A 154 0.33 -13.05 -2.40
N TRP A 155 0.02 -11.74 -2.41
CA TRP A 155 0.85 -10.72 -3.02
C TRP A 155 2.26 -10.70 -2.39
N LEU A 156 2.34 -10.74 -1.06
CA LEU A 156 3.61 -10.82 -0.33
C LEU A 156 4.41 -12.07 -0.73
N GLU A 157 3.79 -13.26 -0.69
CA GLU A 157 4.44 -14.52 -1.05
C GLU A 157 5.05 -14.48 -2.47
N ILE A 158 4.27 -13.99 -3.45
CA ILE A 158 4.71 -13.93 -4.84
C ILE A 158 5.85 -12.92 -5.00
N TYR A 159 5.73 -11.74 -4.39
CA TYR A 159 6.75 -10.71 -4.54
C TYR A 159 8.06 -11.08 -3.83
N GLU A 160 7.99 -11.66 -2.64
CA GLU A 160 9.15 -12.19 -1.92
C GLU A 160 9.87 -13.27 -2.75
N SER A 161 9.11 -14.18 -3.37
CA SER A 161 9.67 -15.19 -4.28
C SER A 161 10.41 -14.55 -5.46
N LYS A 162 9.87 -13.49 -6.08
CA LYS A 162 10.54 -12.77 -7.18
C LYS A 162 11.85 -12.10 -6.73
N ILE A 163 11.87 -11.56 -5.51
CA ILE A 163 13.06 -10.95 -4.90
C ILE A 163 14.16 -11.98 -4.65
N ILE A 164 13.79 -13.14 -4.10
CA ILE A 164 14.71 -14.27 -3.86
C ILE A 164 15.27 -14.79 -5.19
N ASN A 165 14.41 -14.96 -6.18
CA ASN A 165 14.76 -15.44 -7.52
C ASN A 165 15.41 -14.37 -8.43
N LYS A 166 15.66 -13.16 -7.90
CA LYS A 166 16.34 -12.05 -8.60
C LYS A 166 15.69 -11.64 -9.92
N THR A 167 14.36 -11.65 -9.99
CA THR A 167 13.62 -11.14 -11.17
C THR A 167 13.23 -9.66 -11.07
N VAL A 168 13.55 -9.02 -9.93
CA VAL A 168 13.37 -7.59 -9.67
C VAL A 168 14.01 -6.73 -10.77
N GLY A 169 13.29 -5.73 -11.27
CA GLY A 169 13.70 -4.86 -12.38
C GLY A 169 13.27 -5.36 -13.76
N LYS A 170 12.90 -6.64 -13.89
CA LYS A 170 12.06 -7.14 -15.01
C LYS A 170 10.59 -7.24 -14.61
N GLU A 171 10.34 -7.33 -13.31
CA GLU A 171 9.06 -7.44 -12.61
C GLU A 171 9.16 -6.63 -11.31
N ASN A 172 8.01 -6.15 -10.82
CA ASN A 172 7.87 -5.34 -9.62
C ASN A 172 6.69 -5.82 -8.76
N ASP A 173 6.41 -5.13 -7.66
CA ASP A 173 5.28 -5.42 -6.78
C ASP A 173 3.93 -5.30 -7.51
N GLN A 174 3.79 -4.40 -8.49
CA GLN A 174 2.56 -4.26 -9.30
C GLN A 174 2.26 -5.50 -10.12
N THR A 175 3.26 -6.10 -10.76
CA THR A 175 3.05 -7.37 -11.46
C THR A 175 2.68 -8.50 -10.51
N SER A 176 3.25 -8.53 -9.30
CA SER A 176 2.90 -9.51 -8.27
C SER A 176 1.50 -9.29 -7.71
N PHE A 177 1.01 -8.05 -7.69
CA PHE A 177 -0.33 -7.68 -7.25
C PHE A 177 -1.40 -8.29 -8.16
N ILE A 178 -1.18 -8.26 -9.48
CA ILE A 178 -2.07 -8.89 -10.47
C ILE A 178 -2.03 -10.42 -10.40
N GLU A 179 -0.89 -10.98 -9.99
CA GLU A 179 -0.68 -12.43 -9.93
C GLU A 179 -1.30 -13.07 -8.68
N ALA A 180 -1.57 -12.27 -7.65
CA ALA A 180 -2.24 -12.64 -6.41
C ALA A 180 -3.76 -12.77 -6.61
#